data_AF-A0A9X3BIB9-F1
#
_entry.id   AF-A0A9X3BIB9-F1
#
_cell.length_a   1.000
_cell.length_b   1.000
_cell.length_c   1.000
_cell.angle_alpha   90.00
_cell.angle_beta   90.00
_cell.angle_gamma   90.00
#
_symmetry.space_group_name_H-M   'P 1'
#
loop_
_entity.id
_entity.type
_entity.pdbx_description
1 polymer ?
#
loop_
_entity_poly.entity_id
_entity_poly.type
_entity_poly.pdbx_seq_one_letter_code
_entity_poly.pdbx_strand_id
1 'polypeptide(L)'
;MDAEQLYATMKQDTSKVWYTLEDISEITNEDVFNIEKVLNKSDLFVRSSMLSKNGEQLYTTKNDFKKNASFAQKIIGAFKNRID
;
A
#
# COMPACT_ATOMS: atom_id res chain seq x y z
N MET A 1 7.67 13.45 4.65
CA MET A 1 7.11 12.35 5.46
C MET A 1 8.02 11.11 5.46
N ASP A 2 8.07 10.34 6.55
CA ASP A 2 8.73 9.02 6.62
C ASP A 2 7.73 7.84 6.54
N ALA A 3 8.25 6.61 6.52
CA ALA A 3 7.42 5.40 6.38
C ALA A 3 6.49 5.13 7.56
N GLU A 4 6.92 5.48 8.78
CA GLU A 4 6.12 5.25 10.00
C GLU A 4 4.96 6.25 10.07
N GLN A 5 5.21 7.50 9.69
CA GLN A 5 4.19 8.54 9.56
C GLN A 5 3.14 8.14 8.51
N LEU A 6 3.58 7.70 7.32
CA LEU A 6 2.67 7.24 6.28
C LEU A 6 1.84 6.03 6.74
N TYR A 7 2.48 5.07 7.42
CA TYR A 7 1.80 3.90 7.97
C TYR A 7 0.75 4.30 9.01
N ALA A 8 1.07 5.23 9.90
CA ALA A 8 0.14 5.73 10.91
C ALA A 8 -1.08 6.41 10.26
N THR A 9 -0.88 7.25 9.24
CA THR A 9 -1.96 7.91 8.51
C THR A 9 -2.88 6.90 7.83
N MET A 10 -2.32 5.97 7.05
CA MET A 10 -3.12 4.94 6.35
C MET A 10 -3.85 4.01 7.32
N LYS A 11 -3.29 3.75 8.50
CA LYS A 11 -3.92 2.91 9.53
C LYS A 11 -5.09 3.61 10.23
N GLN A 12 -5.06 4.95 10.33
CA GLN A 12 -6.16 5.72 10.93
C GLN A 12 -7.39 5.76 10.03
N ASP A 13 -7.21 5.70 8.71
CA ASP A 13 -8.32 5.58 7.78
C ASP A 13 -8.84 4.14 7.73
N THR A 14 -9.97 3.90 8.40
CA THR A 14 -10.65 2.60 8.45
C THR A 14 -11.68 2.41 7.34
N SER A 15 -11.91 3.43 6.52
CA SER A 15 -12.93 3.40 5.47
C SER A 15 -12.49 2.65 4.22
N LYS A 16 -11.16 2.51 4.03
CA LYS A 16 -10.54 1.97 2.83
C LYS A 16 -9.37 1.04 3.21
N VAL A 17 -9.24 -0.06 2.46
CA VAL A 17 -8.12 -1.02 2.63
C VAL A 17 -7.04 -0.79 1.56
N TRP A 18 -7.44 -0.44 0.34
CA TRP A 18 -6.56 -0.27 -0.81
C TRP A 18 -6.61 1.17 -1.30
N TYR A 19 -5.44 1.76 -1.47
CA TYR A 19 -5.25 3.17 -1.80
C TYR A 19 -4.46 3.30 -3.11
N THR A 20 -4.84 4.24 -3.95
CA THR A 20 -3.99 4.70 -5.07
C THR A 20 -2.92 5.65 -4.54
N LEU A 21 -1.95 6.04 -5.38
CA LEU A 21 -0.98 7.07 -5.00
C LEU A 21 -1.66 8.44 -4.80
N GLU A 22 -2.70 8.73 -5.59
CA GLU A 22 -3.50 9.95 -5.48
C GLU A 22 -4.28 9.98 -4.17
N ASP A 23 -4.93 8.88 -3.79
CA ASP A 23 -5.59 8.76 -2.48
C ASP A 23 -4.61 9.08 -1.34
N ILE A 24 -3.39 8.53 -1.40
CA ILE A 24 -2.37 8.75 -0.36
C ILE A 24 -1.89 10.21 -0.39
N SER A 25 -1.73 10.80 -1.57
CA SER A 25 -1.35 12.21 -1.72
C SER A 25 -2.41 13.12 -1.09
N GLU A 26 -3.69 12.86 -1.33
CA GLU A 26 -4.79 13.66 -0.76
C GLU A 26 -4.81 13.61 0.77
N ILE A 27 -4.68 12.42 1.37
CA ILE A 27 -4.74 12.28 2.83
C ILE A 27 -3.47 12.77 3.54
N THR A 28 -2.31 12.75 2.87
CA THR A 28 -1.03 13.16 3.46
C THR A 28 -0.62 14.58 3.07
N ASN A 29 -1.27 15.16 2.06
CA ASN A 29 -0.89 16.42 1.41
C ASN A 29 0.60 16.43 1.00
N GLU A 30 1.09 15.28 0.54
CA GLU A 30 2.47 15.07 0.10
C GLU A 30 2.51 14.73 -1.39
N ASP A 31 3.65 15.00 -2.01
CA ASP A 31 3.86 14.75 -3.43
C ASP A 31 3.93 13.25 -3.74
N VAL A 32 3.28 12.84 -4.83
CA VAL A 32 3.17 11.45 -5.27
C VAL A 32 4.54 10.78 -5.45
N PHE A 33 5.55 11.49 -5.96
CA PHE A 33 6.90 10.94 -6.16
C PHE A 33 7.57 10.62 -4.81
N ASN A 34 7.40 11.48 -3.81
CA ASN A 34 7.92 11.22 -2.47
C ASN A 34 7.20 10.04 -1.81
N ILE A 35 5.88 9.95 -1.97
CA ILE A 35 5.07 8.83 -1.46
C ILE A 35 5.52 7.51 -2.09
N GLU A 36 5.64 7.45 -3.41
CA GLU A 36 6.08 6.25 -4.11
C GLU A 36 7.48 5.81 -3.65
N LYS A 37 8.40 6.76 -3.45
CA LYS A 37 9.74 6.48 -2.92
C LYS A 37 9.69 5.87 -1.52
N VAL A 38 8.79 6.35 -0.65
CA VAL A 38 8.62 5.79 0.71
C VAL A 38 8.01 4.39 0.64
N LEU A 39 6.95 4.20 -0.15
CA LEU A 39 6.27 2.91 -0.33
C LEU A 39 7.19 1.83 -0.87
N ASN A 40 8.03 2.16 -1.87
CA ASN A 40 8.94 1.20 -2.51
C ASN A 40 10.16 0.84 -1.65
N LYS A 41 10.57 1.72 -0.72
CA LYS A 41 11.72 1.48 0.18
C LYS A 41 11.35 0.82 1.50
N SER A 42 10.10 0.98 1.93
CA SER A 42 9.63 0.47 3.20
C SER A 42 9.05 -0.94 3.06
N ASP A 43 9.31 -1.76 4.07
CA ASP A 43 8.67 -3.06 4.19
C ASP A 43 7.34 -2.97 4.97
N LEU A 44 6.80 -1.80 5.30
CA LEU A 44 5.52 -1.69 6.01
C LEU A 44 4.31 -1.80 5.07
N PHE A 45 4.54 -1.72 3.75
CA PHE A 45 3.50 -1.64 2.74
C PHE A 45 3.50 -2.85 1.81
N VAL A 46 2.38 -3.05 1.13
CA VAL A 46 2.18 -4.07 0.12
C VAL A 46 1.60 -3.41 -1.11
N ARG A 47 2.21 -3.70 -2.25
CA ARG A 47 1.67 -3.36 -3.56
C ARG A 47 0.77 -4.48 -4.05
N SER A 48 -0.42 -4.14 -4.51
CA SER A 48 -1.38 -5.08 -5.10
C SER A 48 -0.86 -5.63 -6.44
N SER A 49 -1.16 -6.89 -6.74
CA SER A 49 -1.00 -7.44 -8.10
C SER A 49 -2.13 -7.01 -9.05
N MET A 50 -3.25 -6.54 -8.50
CA MET A 50 -4.38 -6.00 -9.23
C MET A 50 -4.34 -4.47 -9.23
N LEU A 51 -4.74 -3.87 -10.35
CA LEU A 51 -4.88 -2.43 -10.50
C LEU A 51 -6.27 -1.96 -10.06
N SER A 52 -6.42 -0.66 -9.85
CA SER A 52 -7.71 0.00 -9.68
C SER A 52 -8.58 -0.17 -10.93
N LYS A 53 -9.87 0.15 -10.84
CA LYS A 53 -10.76 0.15 -12.01
C LYS A 53 -10.29 1.09 -13.12
N ASN A 54 -9.49 2.10 -12.78
CA ASN A 54 -8.93 3.08 -13.70
C ASN A 54 -7.51 2.69 -14.15
N GLY A 55 -7.00 1.52 -13.77
CA GLY A 55 -5.66 1.05 -14.13
C GLY A 55 -4.54 1.55 -13.22
N GLU A 56 -4.86 2.14 -12.06
CA GLU A 56 -3.84 2.68 -11.16
C GLU A 56 -3.28 1.60 -10.22
N GLN A 57 -2.03 1.76 -9.83
CA GLN A 57 -1.42 0.87 -8.86
C GLN A 57 -2.03 1.07 -7.46
N LEU A 58 -2.44 -0.04 -6.84
CA LEU A 58 -2.97 -0.05 -5.48
C LEU A 58 -1.92 -0.45 -4.45
N TYR A 59 -2.01 0.17 -3.28
CA TYR A 59 -1.16 -0.05 -2.12
C TYR A 59 -2.01 -0.23 -0.87
N THR A 60 -1.48 -0.96 0.11
CA THR A 60 -2.08 -1.11 1.44
C THR A 60 -0.98 -1.30 2.47
N THR A 61 -1.32 -1.19 3.75
CA THR A 61 -0.39 -1.56 4.82
C THR A 61 -0.28 -3.09 4.92
N LYS A 62 0.90 -3.61 5.29
CA LYS A 62 1.08 -5.05 5.56
C LYS A 62 0.11 -5.55 6.64
N ASN A 63 -0.22 -4.70 7.61
CA ASN A 63 -1.16 -5.02 8.67
C ASN A 63 -2.56 -5.26 8.10
N ASP A 64 -3.07 -4.36 7.27
CA ASP A 64 -4.43 -4.46 6.75
C ASP A 64 -4.54 -5.53 5.67
N PHE A 65 -3.47 -5.73 4.89
CA PHE A 65 -3.34 -6.91 4.03
C PHE A 65 -3.46 -8.21 4.84
N LYS A 66 -2.74 -8.35 5.96
CA LYS A 66 -2.80 -9.56 6.80
C LYS A 66 -4.18 -9.81 7.44
N LYS A 67 -4.90 -8.74 7.78
CA LYS A 67 -6.24 -8.78 8.38
C LYS A 67 -7.33 -9.12 7.35
N ASN A 68 -7.24 -8.54 6.15
CA ASN A 68 -8.29 -8.65 5.13
C ASN A 68 -8.03 -9.77 4.12
N ALA A 69 -6.81 -10.28 3.99
CA ALA A 69 -6.53 -11.45 3.16
C ALA A 69 -7.17 -12.70 3.76
N SER A 70 -8.13 -13.29 3.04
CA SER A 70 -8.55 -14.66 3.29
C SER A 70 -7.32 -15.57 3.22
N PHE A 71 -7.27 -16.62 4.04
CA PHE A 71 -6.10 -17.51 4.21
C PHE A 71 -5.47 -17.97 2.87
N ALA A 72 -6.23 -18.05 1.77
CA ALA A 72 -5.77 -18.43 0.44
C ALA A 72 -4.97 -17.34 -0.32
N GLN A 73 -5.21 -16.05 -0.07
CA GLN A 73 -4.47 -14.95 -0.73
C GLN A 73 -3.10 -14.66 -0.08
N LYS A 74 -2.86 -15.17 1.12
CA LYS A 74 -1.59 -15.01 1.86
C LYS A 74 -0.41 -15.73 1.20
N ILE A 75 -0.64 -16.66 0.26
CA ILE A 75 0.40 -17.54 -0.29
C ILE A 75 0.84 -17.18 -1.72
N ILE A 76 0.01 -16.56 -2.57
CA ILE A 76 0.25 -16.63 -4.03
C ILE A 76 0.66 -15.30 -4.72
N GLY A 77 0.32 -14.11 -4.19
CA GLY A 77 0.38 -12.88 -5.03
C GLY A 77 1.54 -11.90 -4.82
N ALA A 78 2.01 -11.70 -3.58
CA ALA A 78 2.86 -10.56 -3.22
C ALA A 78 4.36 -10.86 -3.20
N PHE A 79 4.78 -12.11 -3.42
CA PHE A 79 6.16 -12.56 -3.19
C PHE A 79 7.02 -12.69 -4.45
N LYS A 80 6.56 -12.28 -5.65
CA LYS A 80 7.35 -12.47 -6.87
C LYS A 80 8.38 -11.36 -7.17
N ASN A 81 8.68 -10.46 -6.23
CA ASN A 81 9.71 -9.42 -6.42
C ASN A 81 10.80 -9.45 -5.33
N ARG A 82 11.36 -10.63 -5.04
CA ARG A 82 12.68 -10.68 -4.40
C ARG A 82 13.46 -11.99 -4.65
N ILE A 83 13.57 -12.44 -5.90
CA ILE A 83 14.67 -13.31 -6.36
C ILE A 83 14.96 -12.96 -7.82
N ASP A 84 15.75 -11.92 -8.03
CA ASP A 84 16.98 -11.98 -8.83
C ASP A 84 18.04 -11.14 -8.08
#